data_AF-A0A3A5M276-F1
#
_entry.id   AF-A0A3A5M276-F1
#
_cell.length_a   1.000
_cell.length_b   1.000
_cell.length_c   1.000
_cell.angle_alpha   90.00
_cell.angle_beta   90.00
_cell.angle_gamma   90.00
#
_symmetry.space_group_name_H-M   'P 1'
#
loop_
_entity.id
_entity.type
_entity.pdbx_description
1 polymer ?
#
loop_
_entity_poly.entity_id
_entity_poly.type
_entity_poly.pdbx_seq_one_letter_code
_entity_poly.pdbx_strand_id
1 'polypeptide(L)'
;MTEEWERTGALLKAETVLQGWDSAAEQDFERTAADLAHAILFGKAQSGLEAVAAGGAGLTAAHARAIHFANEMAQLRHYRPLIAVEHGLPVLAPGVRQLIEGFEGLGLWKNERSWDL
;
A
#
# COMPACT_ATOMS: atom_id res chain seq x y z
N MET A 1 38.25 -8.82 -28.10
CA MET A 1 37.39 -7.61 -28.10
C MET A 1 36.18 -7.94 -27.24
N THR A 2 36.43 -8.03 -25.94
CA THR A 2 35.53 -8.64 -24.94
C THR A 2 35.02 -7.58 -23.96
N GLU A 3 35.23 -6.31 -24.29
CA GLU A 3 34.99 -5.16 -23.40
C GLU A 3 33.61 -4.52 -23.60
N GLU A 4 32.85 -4.94 -24.62
CA GLU A 4 31.53 -4.37 -24.93
C GLU A 4 30.39 -5.06 -24.18
N TRP A 5 30.61 -6.28 -23.66
CA TRP A 5 29.60 -7.05 -22.93
C TRP A 5 29.55 -6.71 -21.43
N GLU A 6 30.64 -6.23 -20.84
CA GLU A 6 30.67 -5.87 -19.41
C GLU A 6 29.98 -4.53 -19.10
N ARG A 7 29.74 -3.67 -20.10
CA ARG A 7 28.94 -2.44 -19.91
C ARG A 7 27.43 -2.67 -19.92
N THR A 8 26.97 -3.80 -20.46
CA THR A 8 25.53 -4.13 -20.53
C THR A 8 25.02 -4.82 -19.26
N GLY A 9 25.94 -5.34 -18.43
CA GLY A 9 25.64 -5.96 -17.13
C GLY A 9 25.30 -4.97 -16.01
N ALA A 10 25.49 -3.66 -16.25
CA ALA A 10 24.95 -2.58 -15.44
C ALA A 10 23.53 -2.21 -15.91
N LEU A 11 22.70 -3.23 -16.18
CA LEU A 11 21.26 -3.07 -16.23
C LEU A 11 20.86 -2.54 -14.87
N LEU A 12 20.78 -1.21 -14.81
CA LEU A 12 20.09 -0.41 -13.83
C LEU A 12 18.91 -1.21 -13.28
N LYS A 13 19.13 -1.92 -12.18
CA LYS A 13 18.08 -2.13 -11.19
C LYS A 13 17.87 -0.73 -10.63
N ALA A 14 17.19 0.12 -11.39
CA ALA A 14 16.66 1.35 -10.87
C ALA A 14 15.87 0.88 -9.66
N GLU A 15 16.42 1.13 -8.47
CA GLU A 15 15.63 1.05 -7.26
C GLU A 15 14.51 2.04 -7.50
N THR A 16 13.36 1.53 -7.93
CA THR A 16 12.18 2.34 -8.14
C THR A 16 11.90 2.98 -6.79
N VAL A 17 12.18 4.28 -6.68
CA VAL A 17 11.95 5.01 -5.45
C VAL A 17 10.45 5.05 -5.25
N LEU A 18 9.95 4.16 -4.40
CA LEU A 18 8.52 4.06 -4.11
C LEU A 18 8.09 5.30 -3.34
N GLN A 19 6.98 5.89 -3.78
CA GLN A 19 6.38 7.07 -3.18
C GLN A 19 5.68 6.72 -1.87
N GLY A 20 5.85 7.54 -0.84
CA GLY A 20 5.08 7.44 0.41
C GLY A 20 3.63 7.85 0.17
N TRP A 21 2.69 7.20 0.86
CA TRP A 21 1.26 7.49 0.75
C TRP A 21 0.92 8.89 1.23
N ASP A 22 1.52 9.33 2.33
CA ASP A 22 1.46 10.69 2.86
C ASP A 22 1.91 11.75 1.84
N SER A 23 3.12 11.59 1.30
CA SER A 23 3.69 12.54 0.33
C SER A 23 2.91 12.54 -0.99
N ALA A 24 2.30 11.42 -1.38
CA ALA A 24 1.45 11.34 -2.55
C ALA A 24 0.09 12.01 -2.32
N ALA A 25 -0.51 11.78 -1.15
CA ALA A 25 -1.78 12.39 -0.76
C ALA A 25 -1.70 13.92 -0.69
N GLU A 26 -0.55 14.48 -0.29
CA GLU A 26 -0.30 15.93 -0.32
C GLU A 26 -0.30 16.51 -1.74
N GLN A 27 0.10 15.72 -2.74
CA GLN A 27 0.18 16.15 -4.14
C GLN A 27 -1.16 16.01 -4.86
N ASP A 28 -1.82 14.87 -4.69
CA ASP A 28 -3.10 14.53 -5.34
C ASP A 28 -3.87 13.52 -4.51
N PHE A 29 -4.62 14.03 -3.53
CA PHE A 29 -5.38 13.20 -2.59
C PHE A 29 -6.37 12.26 -3.28
N GLU A 30 -7.15 12.77 -4.24
CA GLU A 30 -8.22 11.99 -4.89
C GLU A 30 -7.65 10.82 -5.67
N ARG A 31 -6.59 11.06 -6.46
CA ARG A 31 -5.92 10.01 -7.22
C ARG A 31 -5.26 8.98 -6.30
N THR A 32 -4.52 9.44 -5.29
CA THR A 32 -3.85 8.53 -4.35
C THR A 32 -4.87 7.69 -3.58
N ALA A 33 -6.01 8.26 -3.19
CA ALA A 33 -7.10 7.53 -2.54
C ALA A 33 -7.72 6.49 -3.48
N ALA A 34 -7.94 6.81 -4.75
CA ALA A 34 -8.44 5.86 -5.73
C ALA A 34 -7.47 4.69 -5.97
N ASP A 35 -6.17 4.98 -6.03
CA ASP A 35 -5.12 3.97 -6.18
C ASP A 35 -5.05 3.05 -4.95
N LEU A 36 -5.12 3.61 -3.74
CA LEU A 36 -5.16 2.86 -2.49
C LEU A 36 -6.42 1.97 -2.42
N ALA A 37 -7.59 2.54 -2.71
CA ALA A 37 -8.85 1.80 -2.72
C ALA A 37 -8.77 0.59 -3.66
N HIS A 38 -8.23 0.78 -4.86
CA HIS A 38 -8.06 -0.31 -5.81
C HIS A 38 -7.09 -1.38 -5.31
N ALA A 39 -5.96 -1.00 -4.70
CA ALA A 39 -5.02 -1.96 -4.11
C ALA A 39 -5.68 -2.80 -3.00
N ILE A 40 -6.46 -2.16 -2.12
CA ILE A 40 -7.17 -2.84 -1.02
C ILE A 40 -8.23 -3.80 -1.58
N LEU A 41 -9.01 -3.39 -2.58
CA LEU A 41 -10.04 -4.23 -3.21
C LEU A 41 -9.41 -5.44 -3.90
N PHE A 42 -8.32 -5.24 -4.64
CA PHE A 42 -7.62 -6.32 -5.32
C PHE A 42 -7.11 -7.38 -4.33
N GLY A 43 -6.46 -6.93 -3.24
CA GLY A 43 -5.96 -7.83 -2.20
C GLY A 43 -7.05 -8.39 -1.28
N LYS A 44 -8.26 -7.81 -1.30
CA LYS A 44 -9.31 -8.01 -0.27
C LYS A 44 -8.78 -7.74 1.14
N ALA A 45 -7.99 -6.68 1.28
CA ALA A 45 -7.13 -6.44 2.44
C ALA A 45 -7.80 -5.70 3.61
N GLN A 46 -9.06 -5.28 3.49
CA GLN A 46 -9.73 -4.45 4.50
C GLN A 46 -9.62 -5.03 5.92
N SER A 47 -10.06 -6.27 6.14
CA SER A 47 -10.00 -6.89 7.48
C SER A 47 -8.59 -7.04 8.02
N GLY A 48 -7.59 -7.20 7.14
CA GLY A 48 -6.20 -7.25 7.56
C GLY A 48 -5.69 -5.88 8.00
N LEU A 49 -6.03 -4.82 7.27
CA LEU A 49 -5.63 -3.46 7.59
C LEU A 49 -6.30 -2.93 8.87
N GLU A 50 -7.56 -3.29 9.12
CA GLU A 50 -8.25 -3.00 10.38
C GLU A 50 -7.61 -3.74 11.55
N ALA A 51 -7.24 -5.02 11.38
CA ALA A 51 -6.51 -5.76 12.42
C ALA A 51 -5.15 -5.11 12.71
N VAL A 52 -4.45 -4.58 11.69
CA VAL A 52 -3.22 -3.79 11.87
C VAL A 52 -3.51 -2.48 12.61
N ALA A 53 -4.57 -1.76 12.25
CA ALA A 53 -4.98 -0.53 12.91
C ALA A 53 -5.30 -0.75 14.41
N ALA A 54 -5.88 -1.91 14.75
CA ALA A 54 -6.14 -2.35 16.11
C ALA A 54 -4.90 -2.92 16.84
N GLY A 55 -3.68 -2.65 16.37
CA GLY A 55 -2.42 -3.08 17.00
C GLY A 55 -1.99 -4.51 16.65
N GLY A 56 -2.51 -5.07 15.56
CA GLY A 56 -2.14 -6.39 15.06
C GLY A 56 -2.85 -7.57 15.74
N ALA A 57 -3.77 -7.30 16.67
CA ALA A 57 -4.56 -8.33 17.34
C ALA A 57 -5.43 -9.09 16.31
N GLY A 58 -5.40 -10.43 16.35
CA GLY A 58 -6.21 -11.24 15.44
C GLY A 58 -5.71 -11.31 13.99
N LEU A 59 -4.48 -10.88 13.71
CA LEU A 59 -3.86 -11.11 12.40
C LEU A 59 -3.72 -12.61 12.11
N THR A 60 -4.23 -13.03 10.96
CA THR A 60 -4.17 -14.41 10.48
C THR A 60 -3.27 -14.50 9.24
N ALA A 61 -2.89 -15.73 8.86
CA ALA A 61 -2.17 -15.95 7.60
C ALA A 61 -2.97 -15.47 6.37
N ALA A 62 -4.31 -15.53 6.42
CA ALA A 62 -5.17 -15.02 5.36
C ALA A 62 -5.09 -13.50 5.26
N HIS A 63 -5.07 -12.78 6.40
CA HIS A 63 -4.85 -11.34 6.45
C HIS A 63 -3.49 -10.96 5.86
N ALA A 64 -2.43 -11.66 6.26
CA ALA A 64 -1.09 -11.43 5.74
C ALA A 64 -1.02 -11.61 4.21
N ARG A 65 -1.68 -12.65 3.68
CA ARG A 65 -1.76 -12.89 2.24
C ARG A 65 -2.54 -11.80 1.50
N ALA A 66 -3.66 -11.35 2.07
CA ALA A 66 -4.47 -10.28 1.50
C ALA A 66 -3.69 -8.95 1.44
N ILE A 67 -3.01 -8.59 2.54
CA ILE A 67 -2.14 -7.40 2.61
C ILE A 67 -0.97 -7.53 1.63
N HIS A 68 -0.38 -8.72 1.49
CA HIS A 68 0.68 -8.95 0.50
C HIS A 68 0.21 -8.63 -0.92
N PHE A 69 -0.96 -9.12 -1.35
CA PHE A 69 -1.48 -8.81 -2.68
C PHE A 69 -1.85 -7.32 -2.86
N ALA A 70 -2.34 -6.66 -1.81
CA ALA A 70 -2.54 -5.21 -1.85
C ALA A 70 -1.21 -4.46 -2.02
N ASN A 71 -0.14 -4.89 -1.33
CA ASN A 71 1.19 -4.31 -1.47
C ASN A 71 1.78 -4.53 -2.87
N GLU A 72 1.58 -5.69 -3.48
CA GLU A 72 2.00 -5.93 -4.88
C GLU A 72 1.31 -4.93 -5.83
N MET A 73 0.00 -4.70 -5.65
CA MET A 73 -0.73 -3.70 -6.44
C MET A 73 -0.28 -2.27 -6.19
N ALA A 74 0.03 -1.93 -4.94
CA ALA A 74 0.60 -0.63 -4.58
C ALA A 74 1.96 -0.43 -5.26
N GLN A 75 2.81 -1.45 -5.24
CA GLN A 75 4.14 -1.40 -5.85
C GLN A 75 4.07 -1.25 -7.38
N LEU A 76 3.13 -1.93 -8.04
CA LEU A 76 2.87 -1.75 -9.48
C LEU A 76 2.47 -0.31 -9.83
N ARG A 77 1.91 0.42 -8.86
CA ARG A 77 1.56 1.84 -8.96
C ARG A 77 2.62 2.77 -8.38
N HIS A 78 3.80 2.23 -8.05
CA HIS A 78 4.94 2.94 -7.48
C HIS A 78 4.74 3.50 -6.06
N TYR A 79 3.81 2.95 -5.29
CA TYR A 79 3.64 3.28 -3.87
C TYR A 79 4.41 2.33 -2.96
N ARG A 80 4.76 2.83 -1.78
CA ARG A 80 5.30 2.03 -0.68
C ARG A 80 4.24 1.07 -0.11
N PRO A 81 4.64 0.06 0.69
CA PRO A 81 3.70 -0.82 1.37
C PRO A 81 2.65 -0.07 2.19
N LEU A 82 1.45 -0.65 2.31
CA LEU A 82 0.33 -0.11 3.10
C LEU A 82 0.55 -0.21 4.61
N ILE A 83 1.50 -1.04 5.03
CA ILE A 83 1.89 -1.25 6.43
C ILE A 83 3.34 -0.83 6.63
N ALA A 84 3.62 -0.25 7.79
CA ALA A 84 4.96 0.04 8.29
C ALA A 84 5.22 -0.76 9.59
N VAL A 85 6.44 -0.67 10.10
CA VAL A 85 6.81 -1.25 11.40
C VAL A 85 7.23 -0.12 12.32
N GLU A 86 6.52 0.00 13.45
CA GLU A 86 6.82 0.97 14.50
C GLU A 86 6.93 0.24 15.83
N HIS A 87 8.04 0.48 16.55
CA HIS A 87 8.36 -0.22 17.81
C HIS A 87 8.26 -1.76 17.74
N GLY A 88 8.54 -2.34 16.57
CA GLY A 88 8.48 -3.79 16.34
C GLY A 88 7.07 -4.34 16.07
N LEU A 89 6.06 -3.49 15.95
CA LEU A 89 4.68 -3.86 15.66
C LEU A 89 4.26 -3.36 14.26
N PRO A 90 3.41 -4.10 13.54
CA PRO A 90 2.83 -3.63 12.29
C PRO A 90 1.87 -2.48 12.59
N VAL A 91 2.03 -1.38 11.87
CA VAL A 91 1.12 -0.21 11.89
C VAL A 91 0.74 0.15 10.46
N LEU A 92 -0.35 0.90 10.27
CA LEU A 92 -0.65 1.45 8.95
C LEU A 92 0.48 2.42 8.53
N ALA A 93 0.88 2.37 7.26
CA ALA A 93 1.88 3.30 6.75
C ALA A 93 1.38 4.75 6.84
N PRO A 94 2.27 5.75 7.01
CA PRO A 94 1.89 7.16 7.06
C PRO A 94 0.99 7.55 5.89
N GLY A 95 -0.10 8.27 6.16
CA GLY A 95 -1.08 8.71 5.15
C GLY A 95 -2.15 7.69 4.79
N VAL A 96 -1.94 6.38 4.99
CA VAL A 96 -2.92 5.33 4.62
C VAL A 96 -4.24 5.51 5.36
N ARG A 97 -4.21 5.78 6.67
CA ARG A 97 -5.43 6.02 7.48
C ARG A 97 -6.23 7.20 6.93
N GLN A 98 -5.58 8.34 6.70
CA GLN A 98 -6.24 9.55 6.20
C GLN A 98 -6.87 9.33 4.82
N LEU A 99 -6.19 8.60 3.94
CA LEU A 99 -6.72 8.24 2.63
C LEU A 99 -7.97 7.37 2.75
N ILE A 100 -7.96 6.36 3.64
CA ILE A 100 -9.12 5.48 3.88
C ILE A 100 -10.31 6.27 4.42
N GLU A 101 -10.08 7.17 5.39
CA GLU A 101 -11.11 8.05 5.94
C GLU A 101 -11.76 8.94 4.85
N GLY A 102 -11.02 9.27 3.78
CA GLY A 102 -11.53 10.00 2.63
C GLY A 102 -12.36 9.19 1.63
N PHE A 103 -12.35 7.85 1.69
CA PHE A 103 -12.96 7.03 0.64
C PHE A 103 -14.48 7.23 0.48
N GLU A 104 -15.20 7.39 1.60
CA GLU A 104 -16.65 7.57 1.56
C GLU A 104 -17.03 8.89 0.89
N GLY A 105 -16.34 9.98 1.25
CA GLY A 105 -16.53 11.30 0.63
C GLY A 105 -16.23 11.32 -0.86
N LEU A 106 -15.27 10.50 -1.31
CA LEU A 106 -14.92 10.33 -2.73
C LEU A 106 -15.78 9.28 -3.45
N GLY A 107 -16.65 8.56 -2.73
CA GLY A 107 -17.49 7.52 -3.30
C GLY A 107 -16.74 6.26 -3.75
N LEU A 108 -15.52 6.03 -3.25
CA LEU A 108 -14.65 4.92 -3.63
C LEU A 108 -14.99 3.59 -2.94
N TRP A 109 -15.81 3.61 -1.89
CA TRP A 109 -16.08 2.46 -1.02
C TRP A 109 -17.57 2.07 -0.90
N LYS A 110 -18.41 2.44 -1.87
CA LYS A 110 -19.88 2.30 -1.77
C LYS A 110 -20.42 0.87 -1.69
N ASN A 111 -19.67 -0.10 -2.23
CA ASN A 111 -20.12 -1.51 -2.30
C ASN A 111 -19.50 -2.39 -1.23
N GLU A 112 -18.64 -1.82 -0.40
CA GLU A 112 -17.89 -2.52 0.63
C GLU A 112 -18.44 -2.17 2.01
N ARG A 113 -18.03 -2.94 3.02
CA ARG A 113 -18.38 -2.64 4.41
C ARG A 113 -17.63 -1.40 4.90
N SER A 114 -18.26 -0.66 5.81
CA SER A 114 -17.61 0.46 6.50
C SER A 114 -16.33 0.03 7.21
N TRP A 115 -15.40 0.99 7.33
CA TRP A 115 -14.12 0.80 7.97
C TRP A 115 -14.22 0.85 9.49
N ASP A 116 -13.47 -0.02 10.16
CA ASP A 116 -13.26 -0.03 11.60
C ASP A 116 -11.77 0.26 11.90
N LEU A 117 -11.41 1.54 12.02
CA LEU A 117 -10.01 2.01 12.08
C LEU A 117 -9.66 2.71 13.39
#